data_AF-A0A8X7BGQ9-F1
#
_entry.id   AF-A0A8X7BGQ9-F1
#
_cell.length_a   1.000
_cell.length_b   1.000
_cell.length_c   1.000
_cell.angle_alpha   90.00
_cell.angle_beta   90.00
_cell.angle_gamma   90.00
#
_symmetry.space_group_name_H-M   'P 1'
#
loop_
_entity.id
_entity.type
_entity.pdbx_description
1 polymer ?
#
loop_
_entity_poly.entity_id
_entity_poly.type
_entity_poly.pdbx_seq_one_letter_code
_entity_poly.pdbx_strand_id
1 'polypeptide(L)'
;MKIITVNNYEDFSSDFPVSQDIRPPLTEKDFNLSGLDSKIKNRLFQLLISHKSAFARSTVELSAAAMDHHRISLQHDYPIKCPIYKIPFNLRNEFRRQIADLEKAGIISKSNFQYNTPALFVKQKEKWHLVLDFRKLNEITLTQDFVIPTLDDILHEILGSSLFF
;
A
#
# COMPACT_ATOMS: atom_id res chain seq x y z
N MET A 1 -10.50 15.96 -7.95
CA MET A 1 -10.22 14.98 -6.88
C MET A 1 -10.70 15.60 -5.59
N LYS A 2 -11.85 15.15 -5.05
CA LYS A 2 -12.16 15.43 -3.65
C LYS A 2 -11.37 14.41 -2.83
N ILE A 3 -10.64 14.85 -1.81
CA ILE A 3 -10.11 13.92 -0.80
C ILE A 3 -11.27 13.45 0.07
N ILE A 4 -11.05 12.31 0.71
CA ILE A 4 -12.03 11.37 1.26
C ILE A 4 -11.45 10.75 2.56
N THR A 5 -11.95 11.04 3.77
CA THR A 5 -12.69 12.28 3.99
C THR A 5 -13.57 12.42 5.24
N VAL A 6 -13.50 11.64 6.33
CA VAL A 6 -14.64 11.59 7.31
C VAL A 6 -14.62 12.72 8.35
N ASN A 7 -15.80 13.29 8.71
CA ASN A 7 -15.96 14.32 9.75
C ASN A 7 -17.14 14.01 10.72
N ASN A 8 -16.96 13.03 11.61
CA ASN A 8 -17.68 12.94 12.89
C ASN A 8 -16.89 12.02 13.86
N TYR A 9 -17.06 12.21 15.17
CA TYR A 9 -16.42 11.42 16.23
C TYR A 9 -17.43 10.39 16.75
N GLU A 10 -17.58 9.28 16.02
CA GLU A 10 -18.26 8.06 16.48
C GLU A 10 -17.40 6.87 16.05
N ASP A 11 -17.44 5.77 16.80
CA ASP A 11 -16.46 4.68 16.68
C ASP A 11 -16.52 3.99 15.30
N PHE A 12 -15.33 3.83 14.67
CA PHE A 12 -15.16 3.03 13.45
C PHE A 12 -15.20 1.51 13.73
N SER A 13 -16.13 1.05 14.56
CA SER A 13 -16.31 -0.37 14.82
C SER A 13 -16.85 -1.10 13.58
N SER A 14 -16.06 -2.07 13.09
CA SER A 14 -16.48 -3.23 12.28
C SER A 14 -16.84 -3.10 10.79
N ASP A 15 -16.86 -1.91 10.17
CA ASP A 15 -17.29 -1.75 8.76
C ASP A 15 -16.17 -1.70 7.69
N PHE A 16 -14.99 -2.27 7.97
CA PHE A 16 -14.09 -2.72 6.89
C PHE A 16 -14.44 -4.17 6.54
N PRO A 17 -14.79 -4.50 5.27
CA PRO A 17 -15.23 -5.84 4.92
C PRO A 17 -14.09 -6.84 5.16
N VAL A 18 -14.36 -7.86 5.97
CA VAL A 18 -13.45 -9.00 6.17
C VAL A 18 -13.17 -9.61 4.81
N SER A 19 -11.94 -9.42 4.32
CA SER A 19 -11.57 -9.76 2.95
C SER A 19 -11.64 -11.27 2.76
N GLN A 20 -12.70 -11.73 2.07
CA GLN A 20 -12.81 -13.10 1.60
C GLN A 20 -11.62 -13.40 0.67
N ASP A 21 -11.07 -14.61 0.72
CA ASP A 21 -9.91 -14.99 -0.11
C ASP A 21 -10.31 -15.15 -1.59
N ILE A 22 -10.48 -14.02 -2.27
CA ILE A 22 -10.82 -13.88 -3.69
C ILE A 22 -9.60 -14.07 -4.61
N ARG A 23 -8.45 -14.51 -4.09
CA ARG A 23 -7.25 -14.72 -4.90
C ARG A 23 -7.47 -15.88 -5.88
N PRO A 24 -7.17 -15.71 -7.18
CA PRO A 24 -7.24 -16.81 -8.13
C PRO A 24 -6.24 -17.92 -7.74
N PRO A 25 -6.51 -19.19 -8.08
CA PRO A 25 -5.59 -20.28 -7.80
C PRO A 25 -4.24 -20.03 -8.50
N LEU A 26 -3.15 -20.18 -7.75
CA LEU A 26 -1.80 -20.08 -8.28
C LEU A 26 -1.50 -21.27 -9.19
N THR A 27 -0.86 -20.99 -10.33
CA THR A 27 -0.54 -21.96 -11.37
C THR A 27 0.96 -22.02 -11.63
N GLU A 28 1.45 -23.08 -12.28
CA GLU A 28 2.87 -23.15 -12.67
C GLU A 28 3.32 -21.98 -13.57
N LYS A 29 2.39 -21.33 -14.28
CA LYS A 29 2.67 -20.19 -15.17
C LYS A 29 2.98 -18.89 -14.42
N ASP A 30 2.66 -18.84 -13.13
CA ASP A 30 2.85 -17.67 -12.27
C ASP A 30 4.26 -17.62 -11.65
N PHE A 31 5.05 -18.69 -11.84
CA PHE A 31 6.39 -18.85 -11.27
C PHE A 31 7.42 -19.18 -12.34
N ASN A 32 8.57 -18.50 -12.33
CA ASN A 32 9.70 -18.91 -13.18
C ASN A 32 10.39 -20.15 -12.61
N LEU A 33 9.88 -21.33 -12.98
CA LEU A 33 10.41 -22.64 -12.58
C LEU A 33 11.35 -23.25 -13.64
N SER A 34 11.91 -22.43 -14.54
CA SER A 34 12.85 -22.89 -15.56
C SER A 34 14.24 -23.19 -14.98
N GLY A 35 14.96 -24.16 -15.57
CA GLY A 35 16.30 -24.56 -15.12
C GLY A 35 16.37 -25.46 -13.87
N LEU A 36 15.23 -25.79 -13.26
CA LEU A 36 15.16 -26.69 -12.09
C LEU A 36 14.95 -28.15 -12.49
N ASP A 37 15.58 -29.07 -11.75
CA ASP A 37 15.28 -30.50 -11.83
C ASP A 37 13.80 -30.79 -11.48
N SER A 38 13.22 -31.81 -12.13
CA SER A 38 11.82 -32.23 -11.96
C SER A 38 11.43 -32.53 -10.51
N LYS A 39 12.33 -33.11 -9.69
CA LYS A 39 12.05 -33.41 -8.27
C LYS A 39 12.06 -32.14 -7.42
N ILE A 40 13.00 -31.23 -7.70
CA ILE A 40 13.10 -29.93 -7.03
C ILE A 40 11.92 -29.03 -7.41
N LYS A 41 11.57 -28.95 -8.70
CA LYS A 41 10.43 -28.20 -9.22
C LYS A 41 9.13 -28.58 -8.52
N ASN A 42 8.84 -29.89 -8.41
CA ASN A 42 7.64 -30.38 -7.73
C ASN A 42 7.62 -29.98 -6.24
N ARG A 43 8.74 -30.13 -5.52
CA ARG A 43 8.84 -29.73 -4.11
C ARG A 43 8.65 -28.23 -3.90
N LEU A 44 9.24 -27.40 -4.78
CA LEU A 44 9.10 -25.95 -4.73
C LEU A 44 7.67 -25.51 -5.07
N PHE A 45 7.03 -26.10 -6.08
CA PHE A 45 5.66 -25.77 -6.45
C PHE A 45 4.65 -26.09 -5.34
N GLN A 46 4.81 -27.22 -4.65
CA GLN A 46 4.02 -27.55 -3.46
C GLN A 46 4.23 -26.55 -2.32
N LEU A 47 5.47 -26.11 -2.07
CA LEU A 47 5.75 -25.07 -1.07
C LEU A 47 5.06 -23.75 -1.43
N LEU A 48 5.16 -23.31 -2.69
CA LEU A 48 4.54 -22.08 -3.20
C LEU A 48 3.01 -22.11 -3.12
N ILE A 49 2.37 -23.26 -3.39
CA ILE A 49 0.92 -23.43 -3.18
C ILE A 49 0.56 -23.40 -1.70
N SER A 50 1.31 -24.11 -0.83
CA SER A 50 1.02 -24.12 0.61
C SER A 50 1.11 -22.73 1.25
N HIS A 51 1.99 -21.87 0.73
CA HIS A 51 2.16 -20.48 1.15
C HIS A 51 1.47 -19.48 0.20
N LYS A 52 0.42 -19.90 -0.53
CA LYS A 52 -0.32 -19.03 -1.48
C LYS A 52 -0.78 -17.70 -0.88
N SER A 53 -0.98 -17.66 0.44
CA SER A 53 -1.46 -16.50 1.18
C SER A 53 -0.43 -15.39 1.37
N ALA A 54 0.87 -15.69 1.19
CA ALA A 54 1.96 -14.72 1.30
C ALA A 54 2.19 -13.89 0.02
N PHE A 55 1.53 -14.26 -1.09
CA PHE A 55 1.69 -13.61 -2.39
C PHE A 55 0.47 -12.74 -2.72
N ALA A 56 0.73 -11.57 -3.29
CA ALA A 56 -0.29 -10.69 -3.89
C ALA A 56 0.15 -10.30 -5.30
N ARG A 57 -0.71 -10.55 -6.28
CA ARG A 57 -0.48 -10.29 -7.72
C ARG A 57 -1.06 -8.94 -8.17
N SER A 58 -1.96 -8.37 -7.36
CA SER A 58 -2.77 -7.19 -7.64
C SER A 58 -3.10 -6.45 -6.36
N THR A 59 -3.38 -5.14 -6.44
CA THR A 59 -3.83 -4.33 -5.28
C THR A 59 -5.16 -4.81 -4.69
N VAL A 60 -5.97 -5.51 -5.48
CA VAL A 60 -7.25 -6.11 -5.04
C VAL A 60 -7.03 -7.39 -4.20
N GLU A 61 -5.82 -7.97 -4.23
CA GLU A 61 -5.45 -9.15 -3.43
C GLU A 61 -4.77 -8.78 -2.10
N LEU A 62 -4.61 -7.49 -1.81
CA LEU A 62 -4.04 -6.99 -0.56
C LEU A 62 -5.09 -7.06 0.55
N SER A 63 -5.01 -8.09 1.38
CA SER A 63 -5.69 -8.11 2.67
C SER A 63 -5.09 -7.05 3.60
N ALA A 64 -5.93 -6.31 4.32
CA ALA A 64 -5.48 -5.50 5.45
C ALA A 64 -4.79 -6.41 6.50
N ALA A 65 -3.71 -5.92 7.11
CA ALA A 65 -3.16 -6.57 8.30
C ALA A 65 -4.16 -6.46 9.46
N ALA A 66 -4.24 -7.48 10.32
CA ALA A 66 -5.06 -7.47 11.52
C ALA A 66 -4.40 -6.64 12.63
N MET A 67 -4.29 -5.33 12.39
CA MET A 67 -3.74 -4.34 13.31
C MET A 67 -4.78 -3.23 13.56
N ASP A 68 -4.82 -2.71 14.78
CA ASP A 68 -5.70 -1.61 15.15
C ASP A 68 -5.38 -0.32 14.38
N HIS A 69 -6.34 0.61 14.35
CA HIS A 69 -6.25 1.85 13.60
C HIS A 69 -5.06 2.72 14.04
N HIS A 70 -4.05 2.85 13.18
CA HIS A 70 -2.92 3.76 13.42
C HIS A 70 -3.38 5.22 13.45
N ARG A 71 -3.20 5.89 14.59
CA ARG A 71 -3.53 7.30 14.79
C ARG A 71 -2.32 8.20 14.59
N ILE A 72 -2.34 8.97 13.50
CA ILE A 72 -1.39 10.07 13.27
C ILE A 72 -1.73 11.21 14.25
N SER A 73 -0.73 11.69 14.98
CA SER A 73 -0.87 12.81 15.92
C SER A 73 -0.33 14.10 15.30
N LEU A 74 -1.07 15.20 15.45
CA LEU A 74 -0.73 16.51 14.89
C LEU A 74 -0.35 17.49 16.01
N GLN A 75 0.46 18.49 15.69
CA GLN A 75 0.79 19.62 16.56
C GLN A 75 -0.42 20.52 16.85
N HIS A 76 -1.39 20.56 15.93
CA HIS A 76 -2.63 21.33 16.05
C HIS A 76 -3.73 20.77 15.13
N ASP A 77 -5.00 21.05 15.43
CA ASP A 77 -6.15 20.61 14.63
C ASP A 77 -6.56 21.57 13.47
N TYR A 78 -5.78 22.63 13.21
CA TYR A 78 -6.12 23.58 12.14
C TYR A 78 -6.06 22.95 10.73
N PRO A 79 -7.14 23.01 9.93
CA PRO A 79 -7.26 22.23 8.71
C PRO A 79 -6.43 22.79 7.55
N ILE A 80 -5.42 22.05 7.12
CA ILE A 80 -4.57 22.40 5.98
C ILE A 80 -5.38 22.33 4.69
N LYS A 81 -5.39 23.44 3.93
CA LYS A 81 -6.01 23.53 2.60
C LYS A 81 -4.97 23.95 1.57
N CYS A 82 -4.73 23.08 0.59
CA CYS A 82 -3.79 23.31 -0.50
C CYS A 82 -4.51 23.72 -1.81
N PRO A 83 -3.84 24.43 -2.72
CA PRO A 83 -4.32 24.60 -4.08
C PRO A 83 -4.16 23.28 -4.87
N ILE A 84 -5.23 22.78 -5.47
CA ILE A 84 -5.18 21.52 -6.24
C ILE A 84 -4.48 21.75 -7.59
N TYR A 85 -3.47 20.93 -7.90
CA TYR A 85 -2.75 20.99 -9.17
C TYR A 85 -3.62 20.60 -10.37
N LYS A 86 -3.39 21.26 -11.51
CA LYS A 86 -4.12 21.01 -12.76
C LYS A 86 -3.61 19.74 -13.44
N ILE A 87 -4.43 18.70 -13.50
CA ILE A 87 -4.10 17.44 -14.18
C ILE A 87 -4.07 17.67 -15.72
N PRO A 88 -2.94 17.41 -16.41
CA PRO A 88 -2.81 17.50 -17.87
C PRO A 88 -3.85 16.66 -18.60
N PHE A 89 -4.33 17.13 -19.76
CA PHE A 89 -5.47 16.52 -20.46
C PHE A 89 -5.23 15.03 -20.81
N ASN A 90 -4.06 14.71 -21.32
CA ASN A 90 -3.61 13.34 -21.63
C ASN A 90 -3.62 12.41 -20.41
N LEU A 91 -3.36 12.91 -19.20
CA LEU A 91 -3.33 12.12 -17.96
C LEU A 91 -4.70 11.98 -17.28
N ARG A 92 -5.75 12.66 -17.77
CA ARG A 92 -7.10 12.59 -17.15
C ARG A 92 -7.76 11.21 -17.23
N ASN A 93 -7.40 10.40 -18.22
CA ASN A 93 -7.95 9.04 -18.36
C ASN A 93 -7.22 8.08 -17.41
N GLU A 94 -5.89 8.14 -17.37
CA GLU A 94 -5.08 7.37 -16.42
C GLU A 94 -5.39 7.74 -14.96
N PHE A 95 -5.66 9.01 -14.68
CA PHE A 95 -6.16 9.47 -13.38
C PHE A 95 -7.47 8.78 -12.97
N ARG A 96 -8.47 8.75 -13.85
CA ARG A 96 -9.74 8.06 -13.55
C ARG A 96 -9.53 6.56 -13.35
N ARG A 97 -8.63 5.96 -14.14
CA ARG A 97 -8.28 4.53 -14.04
C ARG A 97 -7.68 4.21 -12.66
N GLN A 98 -6.61 4.90 -12.26
CA GLN A 98 -5.95 4.66 -10.96
C GLN A 98 -6.88 4.93 -9.77
N ILE A 99 -7.72 5.98 -9.83
CA ILE A 99 -8.71 6.25 -8.78
C ILE A 99 -9.77 5.12 -8.70
N ALA A 100 -10.27 4.64 -9.84
CA ALA A 100 -11.24 3.53 -9.86
C ALA A 100 -10.64 2.20 -9.38
N ASP A 101 -9.37 1.92 -9.72
CA ASP A 101 -8.65 0.75 -9.22
C ASP A 101 -8.47 0.78 -7.70
N LEU A 102 -8.12 1.95 -7.13
CA LEU A 102 -7.95 2.15 -5.68
C LEU A 102 -9.29 2.13 -4.93
N GLU A 103 -10.35 2.70 -5.51
CA GLU A 103 -11.71 2.62 -4.95
C GLU A 103 -12.23 1.18 -4.97
N LYS A 104 -12.01 0.43 -6.06
CA LYS A 104 -12.36 -1.00 -6.15
C LYS A 104 -11.56 -1.87 -5.18
N ALA A 105 -10.31 -1.51 -4.88
CA ALA A 105 -9.48 -2.19 -3.88
C ALA A 105 -9.82 -1.81 -2.42
N GLY A 106 -10.77 -0.91 -2.18
CA GLY A 106 -11.13 -0.43 -0.83
C GLY A 106 -10.08 0.48 -0.18
N ILE A 107 -9.03 0.85 -0.90
CA ILE A 107 -7.92 1.69 -0.40
C ILE A 107 -8.36 3.16 -0.24
N ILE A 108 -9.39 3.59 -0.98
CA ILE A 108 -10.05 4.91 -0.85
C ILE A 108 -11.58 4.76 -0.95
N SER A 109 -12.34 5.58 -0.20
CA SER A 109 -13.83 5.50 -0.09
C SER A 109 -14.53 6.75 -0.69
N LYS A 110 -15.56 7.37 -0.04
CA LYS A 110 -16.08 8.74 -0.35
C LYS A 110 -16.61 9.49 0.92
N SER A 111 -16.25 10.77 1.17
CA SER A 111 -16.67 11.56 2.38
C SER A 111 -16.25 13.08 2.39
N ASN A 112 -16.51 13.86 3.48
CA ASN A 112 -16.46 15.35 3.61
C ASN A 112 -15.75 16.02 4.87
N PHE A 113 -14.43 15.89 5.07
CA PHE A 113 -13.53 16.53 6.07
C PHE A 113 -13.00 17.89 5.61
N GLN A 114 -12.15 18.51 6.44
CA GLN A 114 -11.70 19.88 6.24
C GLN A 114 -10.29 20.01 5.63
N TYR A 115 -9.46 18.97 5.69
CA TYR A 115 -8.10 18.97 5.15
C TYR A 115 -8.07 18.62 3.65
N ASN A 116 -7.08 19.13 2.91
CA ASN A 116 -6.77 18.63 1.58
C ASN A 116 -5.25 18.68 1.24
N THR A 117 -4.86 17.73 0.40
CA THR A 117 -3.52 17.49 -0.14
C THR A 117 -3.63 17.48 -1.66
N PRO A 118 -2.74 18.15 -2.42
CA PRO A 118 -2.81 18.14 -3.87
C PRO A 118 -2.17 16.86 -4.42
N ALA A 119 -2.68 16.38 -5.55
CA ALA A 119 -2.14 15.23 -6.25
C ALA A 119 -1.41 15.64 -7.53
N LEU A 120 -0.32 14.96 -7.84
CA LEU A 120 0.51 15.15 -9.02
C LEU A 120 0.82 13.81 -9.69
N PHE A 121 1.42 13.86 -10.87
CA PHE A 121 1.86 12.68 -11.62
C PHE A 121 3.37 12.67 -11.80
N VAL A 122 3.99 11.54 -11.44
CA VAL A 122 5.42 11.28 -11.66
C VAL A 122 5.57 10.21 -12.75
N LYS A 123 6.43 10.43 -13.75
CA LYS A 123 6.77 9.40 -14.75
C LYS A 123 7.94 8.57 -14.21
N GLN A 124 7.76 7.25 -14.11
CA GLN A 124 8.79 6.29 -13.73
C GLN A 124 8.87 5.20 -14.81
N LYS A 125 9.98 5.18 -15.57
CA LYS A 125 10.06 4.45 -16.85
C LYS A 125 8.83 4.80 -17.69
N GLU A 126 8.15 3.85 -18.33
CA GLU A 126 6.94 4.14 -19.13
C GLU A 126 5.62 4.16 -18.35
N LYS A 127 5.65 4.19 -17.01
CA LYS A 127 4.44 4.30 -16.17
C LYS A 127 4.31 5.67 -15.52
N TRP A 128 3.07 6.11 -15.36
CA TRP A 128 2.73 7.31 -14.59
C TRP A 128 2.16 6.88 -13.24
N HIS A 129 2.64 7.49 -12.16
CA HIS A 129 2.18 7.21 -10.80
C HIS A 129 1.49 8.45 -10.23
N LEU A 130 0.27 8.29 -9.73
CA LEU A 130 -0.42 9.31 -8.96
C LEU A 130 0.22 9.41 -7.56
N VAL A 131 0.70 10.60 -7.20
CA VAL A 131 1.39 10.88 -5.94
C VAL A 131 0.69 12.03 -5.21
N LEU A 132 0.58 11.91 -3.88
CA LEU A 132 0.03 12.95 -3.00
C LEU A 132 1.15 13.75 -2.34
N ASP A 133 1.05 15.07 -2.37
CA ASP A 133 2.07 15.97 -1.82
C ASP A 133 1.83 16.29 -0.33
N PHE A 134 2.15 15.34 0.53
CA PHE A 134 1.92 15.45 1.98
C PHE A 134 2.85 16.44 2.71
N ARG A 135 3.75 17.18 2.04
CA ARG A 135 4.76 18.04 2.70
C ARG A 135 4.19 18.93 3.82
N LYS A 136 3.10 19.66 3.52
CA LYS A 136 2.42 20.52 4.51
C LYS A 136 1.77 19.76 5.67
N LEU A 137 1.30 18.53 5.44
CA LEU A 137 0.76 17.69 6.52
C LEU A 137 1.90 17.19 7.42
N ASN A 138 3.03 16.82 6.81
CA ASN A 138 4.22 16.35 7.53
C ASN A 138 4.82 17.47 8.40
N GLU A 139 4.80 18.73 7.94
CA GLU A 139 5.21 19.92 8.72
C GLU A 139 4.49 20.06 10.07
N ILE A 140 3.21 19.65 10.15
CA ILE A 140 2.41 19.70 11.39
C ILE A 140 2.25 18.34 12.08
N THR A 141 2.79 17.26 11.50
CA THR A 141 2.72 15.93 12.11
C THR A 141 3.74 15.86 13.23
N LEU A 142 3.39 15.24 14.36
CA LEU A 142 4.36 14.96 15.42
C LEU A 142 5.27 13.81 14.97
N THR A 143 6.56 14.08 14.89
CA THR A 143 7.58 13.06 14.59
C THR A 143 7.54 11.97 15.65
N GLN A 144 7.49 10.71 15.21
CA GLN A 144 7.70 9.56 16.08
C GLN A 144 9.17 9.13 15.95
N ASP A 145 9.92 9.24 17.04
CA ASP A 145 11.33 8.88 17.08
C ASP A 145 11.48 7.34 17.04
N PHE A 146 11.61 6.80 15.83
CA PHE A 146 11.91 5.39 15.59
C PHE A 146 13.22 5.25 14.81
N VAL A 147 14.19 4.58 15.43
CA VAL A 147 15.45 4.24 14.76
C VAL A 147 15.22 3.01 13.90
N ILE A 148 15.14 3.21 12.58
CA ILE A 148 15.27 2.11 11.62
C ILE A 148 16.74 1.64 11.67
N PRO A 149 17.03 0.38 12.02
CA PRO A 149 18.40 -0.12 12.09
C PRO A 149 19.06 -0.10 10.71
N THR A 150 20.36 0.15 10.67
CA THR A 150 21.11 0.13 9.41
C THR A 150 21.30 -1.29 8.89
N LEU A 151 21.69 -1.44 7.63
CA LEU A 151 22.01 -2.76 7.07
C LEU A 151 23.14 -3.44 7.85
N ASP A 152 24.12 -2.67 8.32
CA ASP A 152 25.25 -3.20 9.09
C ASP A 152 24.83 -3.67 10.50
N ASP A 153 23.90 -2.96 11.15
CA ASP A 153 23.32 -3.39 12.44
C ASP A 153 22.57 -4.72 12.28
N ILE A 154 21.71 -4.82 11.26
CA ILE A 154 20.94 -6.03 10.94
C ILE A 154 21.88 -7.20 10.61
N LEU A 155 22.91 -6.97 9.80
CA LEU A 155 23.91 -8.00 9.49
C LEU A 155 24.70 -8.42 10.73
N HIS A 156 25.01 -7.50 11.65
CA HIS A 156 25.73 -7.82 12.88
C HIS A 156 24.92 -8.66 13.87
N GLU A 157 23.62 -8.38 14.03
CA GLU A 157 22.69 -9.23 14.79
C GLU A 157 22.61 -10.65 14.19
N ILE A 158 22.58 -10.73 12.86
CA ILE A 158 22.44 -11.97 12.10
C ILE A 158 23.67 -12.89 12.21
N LEU A 159 24.89 -12.35 12.34
CA LEU A 159 26.20 -13.07 12.27
C LEU A 159 26.36 -14.31 13.17
N GLY A 160 25.55 -14.46 14.23
CA GLY A 160 25.59 -15.63 15.13
C GLY A 160 24.80 -16.87 14.66
N SER A 161 23.99 -16.77 13.61
CA SER A 161 23.07 -17.84 13.21
C SER A 161 23.73 -18.88 12.28
N SER A 162 23.17 -20.10 12.23
CA SER A 162 23.77 -21.23 11.48
C SER A 162 23.28 -21.41 10.03
N LEU A 163 22.49 -20.48 9.49
CA LEU A 163 21.90 -20.61 8.15
C LEU A 163 21.57 -19.24 7.54
N PHE A 164 22.18 -18.93 6.40
CA PHE A 164 21.93 -17.74 5.59
C PHE A 164 21.77 -18.15 4.11
N PHE A 165 21.15 -17.28 3.30
CA PHE A 165 20.82 -17.51 1.89
C PHE A 165 21.25 -16.33 1.03
#